data_AF-A0A8J6QQY2-F1
#
_entry.id   AF-A0A8J6QQY2-F1
#
_cell.length_a   1.000
_cell.length_b   1.000
_cell.length_c   1.000
_cell.angle_alpha   90.00
_cell.angle_beta   90.00
_cell.angle_gamma   90.00
#
_symmetry.space_group_name_H-M   'P 1'
#
loop_
_entity.id
_entity.type
_entity.pdbx_description
1 polymer ?
#
loop_
_entity_poly.entity_id
_entity_poly.type
_entity_poly.pdbx_seq_one_letter_code
_entity_poly.pdbx_strand_id
1 'polypeptide(L)'
;MTAAAMISAAALVGAVIALLMTLWQRRTLRVLRQQLQDMEATVSEIAEVLKDRPLASATSGFSAHLSDAEKNQHQNRQELKEKLQENNAAKSQGQADKYRYAVALAAQGQNVDSIAQALNMAPAEVEQVMQLSRVKRPI
;
A
#
# COMPACT_ATOMS: atom_id res chain seq x y z
N MET A 1 -0.93 69.44 -21.67
CA MET A 1 -1.97 68.71 -22.42
C MET A 1 -1.71 67.20 -22.52
N THR A 2 -0.52 66.69 -22.18
CA THR A 2 -0.15 65.27 -22.31
C THR A 2 -0.64 64.37 -21.16
N ALA A 3 -0.71 64.89 -19.93
CA ALA A 3 -1.13 64.11 -18.76
C ALA A 3 -2.61 63.65 -18.84
N ALA A 4 -3.51 64.51 -19.31
CA ALA A 4 -4.93 64.18 -19.47
C ALA A 4 -5.15 63.06 -20.51
N ALA A 5 -4.39 63.08 -21.61
CA ALA A 5 -4.47 62.06 -22.65
C ALA A 5 -3.98 60.68 -22.17
N MET A 6 -2.96 60.64 -21.30
CA MET A 6 -2.46 59.38 -20.72
C MET A 6 -3.44 58.77 -19.71
N ILE A 7 -4.12 59.60 -18.92
CA ILE A 7 -5.14 59.13 -17.96
C ILE A 7 -6.35 58.57 -18.69
N SER A 8 -6.80 59.21 -19.78
CA SER A 8 -7.91 58.68 -20.60
C SER A 8 -7.55 57.35 -21.28
N ALA A 9 -6.29 57.18 -21.71
CA ALA A 9 -5.83 55.93 -22.31
C ALA A 9 -5.80 54.78 -21.30
N ALA A 10 -5.32 55.03 -20.07
CA ALA A 10 -5.31 54.02 -19.01
C ALA A 10 -6.73 53.61 -18.57
N ALA A 11 -7.66 54.57 -18.48
CA ALA A 11 -9.05 54.30 -18.16
C ALA A 11 -9.75 53.44 -19.23
N LEU A 12 -9.46 53.69 -20.51
CA LEU A 12 -9.98 52.87 -21.62
C LEU A 12 -9.49 51.43 -21.54
N VAL A 13 -8.20 51.21 -21.28
CA VAL A 13 -7.64 49.85 -21.14
C VAL A 13 -8.26 49.13 -19.94
N GLY A 14 -8.40 49.81 -18.80
CA GLY A 14 -9.07 49.26 -17.61
C GLY A 14 -10.52 48.88 -17.87
N ALA A 15 -11.27 49.73 -18.59
CA ALA A 15 -12.65 49.47 -18.97
C ALA A 15 -12.76 48.25 -19.89
N VAL A 16 -11.87 48.10 -20.87
CA VAL A 16 -11.85 46.94 -21.78
C VAL A 16 -11.58 45.63 -21.02
N ILE A 17 -10.63 45.64 -20.09
CA ILE A 17 -10.32 44.45 -19.27
C ILE A 17 -11.50 44.06 -18.38
N ALA A 18 -12.15 45.04 -17.73
CA ALA A 18 -13.34 44.79 -16.92
C ALA A 18 -14.51 44.21 -17.75
N LEU A 19 -14.67 44.70 -18.99
CA LEU A 19 -15.69 44.21 -19.93
C LEU A 19 -15.40 42.78 -20.38
N LEU A 20 -14.13 42.45 -20.64
CA LEU A 20 -13.70 41.08 -20.94
C LEU A 20 -13.94 40.12 -19.77
N MET A 21 -13.58 40.53 -18.54
CA MET A 21 -13.80 39.71 -17.35
C MET A 21 -15.28 39.46 -17.07
N THR A 22 -16.14 40.47 -17.20
CA THR A 22 -17.58 40.30 -17.02
C THR A 22 -18.22 39.41 -18.09
N LEU A 23 -17.74 39.49 -19.34
CA LEU A 23 -18.15 38.57 -20.41
C LEU A 23 -17.70 37.14 -20.14
N TRP A 24 -16.48 36.94 -19.63
CA TRP A 24 -15.95 35.63 -19.25
C TRP A 24 -16.72 35.03 -18.06
N GLN A 25 -16.99 35.82 -17.02
CA GLN A 25 -17.79 35.40 -15.87
C GLN A 25 -19.21 34.97 -16.28
N ARG A 26 -19.83 35.67 -17.24
CA ARG A 26 -21.13 35.27 -17.78
C ARG A 26 -21.07 33.94 -18.54
N ARG A 27 -19.95 33.65 -19.22
CA ARG A 27 -19.76 32.37 -19.90
C ARG A 27 -19.54 31.23 -18.91
N THR A 28 -18.72 31.43 -17.87
CA THR A 28 -18.47 30.38 -16.86
C THR A 28 -19.73 30.06 -16.06
N LEU A 29 -20.55 31.06 -15.72
CA LEU A 29 -21.84 30.85 -15.06
C LEU A 29 -22.84 30.03 -15.91
N ARG A 30 -22.79 30.14 -17.24
CA ARG A 30 -23.61 29.29 -18.11
C ARG A 30 -23.15 27.85 -18.11
N VAL A 31 -21.84 27.61 -18.14
CA VAL A 31 -21.27 26.26 -18.08
C VAL A 31 -21.57 25.59 -16.73
N LEU A 32 -21.44 26.33 -15.62
CA LEU A 32 -21.81 25.80 -14.30
C LEU A 32 -23.30 25.46 -14.19
N ARG A 33 -24.18 26.28 -14.77
CA ARG A 33 -25.62 25.97 -14.80
C ARG A 33 -25.94 24.74 -15.64
N GLN A 34 -25.25 24.53 -16.75
CA GLN A 34 -25.41 23.30 -17.55
C GLN A 34 -24.95 22.07 -16.77
N GLN A 35 -23.81 22.15 -16.07
CA GLN A 35 -23.35 21.04 -15.22
C GLN A 35 -24.30 20.73 -14.07
N LEU A 36 -24.91 21.75 -13.47
CA LEU A 36 -25.95 21.54 -12.45
C LEU A 36 -27.19 20.87 -13.02
N GLN A 37 -27.62 21.24 -14.23
CA GLN A 37 -28.75 20.60 -14.90
C GLN A 37 -28.46 19.14 -15.27
N ASP A 38 -27.24 18.84 -15.73
CA ASP A 38 -26.82 17.46 -16.02
C ASP A 38 -26.71 16.62 -14.75
N MET A 39 -26.21 17.20 -13.64
CA MET A 39 -26.22 16.54 -12.33
C MET A 39 -27.64 16.33 -11.79
N GLU A 40 -28.54 17.30 -11.97
CA GLU A 40 -29.92 17.19 -11.51
C GLU A 40 -30.68 16.12 -12.33
N ALA A 41 -30.45 16.06 -13.64
CA ALA A 41 -31.00 15.02 -14.51
C ALA A 41 -30.49 13.62 -14.13
N THR A 42 -29.19 13.47 -13.89
CA THR A 42 -28.63 12.17 -13.46
C THR A 42 -29.11 11.75 -12.08
N VAL A 43 -29.26 12.69 -11.13
CA VAL A 43 -29.85 12.38 -9.81
C VAL A 43 -31.33 12.00 -9.93
N SER A 44 -32.09 12.65 -10.81
CA SER A 44 -33.49 12.30 -11.07
C SER A 44 -33.64 10.91 -11.71
N GLU A 45 -32.79 10.58 -12.68
CA GLU A 45 -32.75 9.26 -13.33
C GLU A 45 -32.36 8.17 -12.32
N ILE A 46 -31.33 8.42 -11.50
CA ILE A 46 -30.94 7.52 -10.42
C ILE A 46 -32.08 7.36 -9.42
N ALA A 47 -32.79 8.43 -9.06
CA ALA A 47 -33.92 8.39 -8.12
C ALA A 47 -35.11 7.58 -8.68
N GLU A 48 -35.41 7.66 -9.98
CA GLU A 48 -36.42 6.81 -10.62
C GLU A 48 -35.98 5.33 -10.66
N VAL A 49 -34.72 5.06 -11.01
CA VAL A 49 -34.17 3.68 -11.01
C VAL A 49 -34.19 3.07 -9.60
N LEU A 50 -33.92 3.87 -8.56
CA LEU A 50 -34.01 3.44 -7.17
C LEU A 50 -35.45 3.18 -6.71
N LYS A 51 -36.42 3.88 -7.29
CA LYS A 51 -37.84 3.74 -6.96
C LYS A 51 -38.41 2.41 -7.49
N ASP A 52 -37.92 1.96 -8.65
CA ASP A 52 -38.28 0.68 -9.25
C ASP A 52 -37.43 -0.50 -8.73
N ARG A 53 -36.25 -0.24 -8.16
CA ARG A 53 -35.38 -1.28 -7.60
C ARG A 53 -34.77 -0.82 -6.26
N PRO A 54 -35.38 -1.15 -5.12
CA PRO A 54 -34.88 -0.70 -3.81
C PRO A 54 -33.46 -1.23 -3.59
N LEU A 55 -32.51 -0.32 -3.33
CA LEU A 55 -31.09 -0.60 -3.07
C LEU A 55 -30.85 -1.61 -1.92
N ALA A 56 -31.86 -1.90 -1.11
CA ALA A 56 -31.81 -2.90 -0.05
C ALA A 56 -31.34 -4.28 -0.54
N SER A 57 -31.68 -4.68 -1.78
CA SER A 57 -31.18 -5.95 -2.33
C SER A 57 -29.70 -5.90 -2.73
N ALA A 58 -29.18 -4.75 -3.17
CA ALA A 58 -27.79 -4.62 -3.62
C ALA A 58 -26.79 -4.47 -2.45
N THR A 59 -27.18 -3.84 -1.34
CA THR A 59 -26.30 -3.67 -0.17
C THR A 59 -26.12 -4.98 0.61
N SER A 60 -27.14 -5.86 0.62
CA SER A 60 -27.04 -7.16 1.29
C SER A 60 -26.00 -8.09 0.66
N GLY A 61 -25.86 -8.06 -0.68
CA GLY A 61 -24.88 -8.87 -1.40
C GLY A 61 -23.44 -8.37 -1.20
N PHE A 62 -23.23 -7.05 -1.18
CA PHE A 62 -21.89 -6.49 -0.98
C PHE A 62 -21.32 -6.80 0.41
N SER A 63 -22.14 -6.75 1.46
CA SER A 63 -21.71 -7.11 2.81
C SER A 63 -21.41 -8.61 2.96
N ALA A 64 -22.14 -9.48 2.27
CA ALA A 64 -21.86 -10.91 2.25
C ALA A 64 -20.54 -11.22 1.52
N HIS A 65 -20.30 -10.60 0.37
CA HIS A 65 -19.06 -10.79 -0.38
C HIS A 65 -17.81 -10.27 0.34
N LEU A 66 -17.92 -9.19 1.13
CA LEU A 66 -16.81 -8.74 1.98
C LEU A 66 -16.52 -9.72 3.11
N SER A 67 -17.55 -10.27 3.76
CA SER A 67 -17.37 -11.27 4.82
C SER A 67 -16.74 -12.56 4.29
N ASP A 68 -17.09 -12.99 3.08
CA ASP A 68 -16.50 -14.17 2.45
C ASP A 68 -15.05 -13.93 2.00
N ALA A 69 -14.75 -12.73 1.50
CA ALA A 69 -13.38 -12.36 1.12
C ALA A 69 -12.44 -12.31 2.33
N GLU A 70 -12.90 -11.75 3.46
CA GLU A 70 -12.15 -11.71 4.72
C GLU A 70 -11.89 -13.13 5.25
N LYS A 71 -12.92 -13.99 5.25
CA LYS A 71 -12.81 -15.38 5.71
C LYS A 71 -11.82 -16.21 4.88
N ASN A 72 -11.84 -16.06 3.55
CA ASN A 72 -10.92 -16.75 2.66
C ASN A 72 -9.46 -16.26 2.81
N GLN A 73 -9.26 -14.97 3.07
CA GLN A 73 -7.91 -14.43 3.32
C GLN A 73 -7.31 -14.93 4.63
N HIS A 74 -8.13 -15.10 5.68
CA HIS A 74 -7.69 -15.65 6.95
C HIS A 74 -7.34 -17.14 6.87
N GLN A 75 -8.17 -17.94 6.18
CA GLN A 75 -7.88 -19.37 5.98
C GLN A 75 -6.60 -19.60 5.18
N ASN A 76 -6.41 -18.86 4.08
CA ASN A 76 -5.20 -19.00 3.25
C ASN A 76 -3.93 -18.58 4.01
N ARG A 77 -3.99 -17.54 4.85
CA ARG A 77 -2.86 -17.17 5.73
C ARG A 77 -2.56 -18.25 6.77
N GLN A 78 -3.57 -18.90 7.31
CA GLN A 78 -3.40 -19.91 8.35
C GLN A 78 -2.83 -21.20 7.76
N GLU A 79 -3.31 -21.63 6.58
CA GLU A 79 -2.76 -22.76 5.83
C GLU A 79 -1.32 -22.50 5.34
N LEU A 80 -1.01 -21.28 4.89
CA LEU A 80 0.35 -20.91 4.50
C LEU A 80 1.29 -20.94 5.72
N LYS A 81 0.80 -20.48 6.88
CA LYS A 81 1.57 -20.50 8.13
C LYS A 81 1.80 -21.93 8.62
N GLU A 82 0.79 -22.80 8.57
CA GLU A 82 0.94 -24.22 8.91
C GLU A 82 1.89 -24.95 7.95
N LYS A 83 1.75 -24.76 6.63
CA LYS A 83 2.66 -25.37 5.64
C LYS A 83 4.11 -24.89 5.79
N LEU A 84 4.32 -23.63 6.16
CA LEU A 84 5.65 -23.09 6.45
C LEU A 84 6.19 -23.61 7.79
N GLN A 85 5.35 -23.83 8.78
CA GLN A 85 5.76 -24.36 10.08
C GLN A 85 6.11 -25.86 9.99
N GLU A 86 5.32 -26.62 9.23
CA GLU A 86 5.53 -28.06 9.01
C GLU A 86 6.81 -28.34 8.19
N ASN A 87 7.06 -27.55 7.13
CA ASN A 87 8.31 -27.66 6.36
C ASN A 87 9.57 -27.21 7.13
N ASN A 88 9.45 -26.26 8.05
CA ASN A 88 10.58 -25.80 8.87
C ASN A 88 10.82 -26.68 10.10
N ALA A 89 9.79 -27.32 10.67
CA ALA A 89 9.95 -28.18 11.85
C ALA A 89 10.77 -29.45 11.53
N ALA A 90 10.52 -30.10 10.39
CA ALA A 90 11.20 -31.35 10.04
C ALA A 90 12.68 -31.18 9.65
N LYS A 91 13.08 -30.02 9.11
CA LYS A 91 14.48 -29.74 8.73
C LYS A 91 15.28 -29.03 9.83
N SER A 92 14.63 -28.26 10.71
CA SER A 92 15.34 -27.40 11.66
C SER A 92 15.85 -28.12 12.90
N GLN A 93 15.23 -29.21 13.38
CA GLN A 93 15.72 -29.89 14.59
C GLN A 93 17.13 -30.48 14.38
N GLY A 94 17.36 -31.20 13.28
CA GLY A 94 18.67 -31.77 12.98
C GLY A 94 19.74 -30.72 12.65
N GLN A 95 19.36 -29.58 12.07
CA GLN A 95 20.29 -28.48 11.79
C GLN A 95 20.62 -27.67 13.04
N ALA A 96 19.64 -27.38 13.90
CA ALA A 96 19.85 -26.66 15.15
C ALA A 96 20.80 -27.40 16.08
N ASP A 97 20.69 -28.72 16.18
CA ASP A 97 21.61 -29.52 17.00
C ASP A 97 23.03 -29.55 16.43
N LYS A 98 23.18 -29.61 15.10
CA LYS A 98 24.49 -29.46 14.44
C LYS A 98 25.12 -28.09 14.72
N TYR A 99 24.34 -27.01 14.68
CA TYR A 99 24.84 -25.68 15.00
C TYR A 99 25.23 -25.54 16.48
N ARG A 100 24.48 -26.14 17.40
CA ARG A 100 24.84 -26.18 18.82
C ARG A 100 26.14 -26.96 19.05
N TYR A 101 26.31 -28.07 18.36
CA TYR A 101 27.54 -28.87 18.44
C TYR A 101 28.73 -28.15 17.81
N ALA A 102 28.55 -27.45 16.69
CA ALA A 102 29.59 -26.62 16.07
C ALA A 102 30.11 -25.55 17.04
N VAL A 103 29.20 -24.87 17.75
CA VAL A 103 29.56 -23.87 18.77
C VAL A 103 30.29 -24.51 19.96
N ALA A 104 29.89 -25.70 20.39
CA ALA A 104 30.57 -26.43 21.47
C ALA A 104 31.99 -26.85 21.07
N LEU A 105 32.19 -27.37 19.86
CA LEU A 105 33.51 -27.73 19.33
C LEU A 105 34.41 -26.50 19.13
N ALA A 106 33.85 -25.40 18.64
CA ALA A 106 34.57 -24.13 18.52
C ALA A 106 35.00 -23.59 19.90
N ALA A 107 34.16 -23.74 20.93
CA ALA A 107 34.50 -23.37 22.30
C ALA A 107 35.60 -24.26 22.91
N GLN A 108 35.79 -25.48 22.40
CA GLN A 108 36.90 -26.37 22.75
C GLN A 108 38.20 -26.06 21.99
N GLY A 109 38.20 -25.03 21.12
CA GLY A 109 39.37 -24.61 20.37
C GLY A 109 39.61 -25.41 19.08
N GLN A 110 38.62 -26.15 18.57
CA GLN A 110 38.74 -26.77 17.25
C GLN A 110 38.67 -25.74 16.12
N ASN A 111 39.41 -26.03 15.05
CA ASN A 111 39.48 -25.21 13.85
C ASN A 111 38.21 -25.36 13.00
N VAL A 112 37.88 -24.32 12.23
CA VAL A 112 36.68 -24.28 11.36
C VAL A 112 36.65 -25.45 10.39
N ASP A 113 37.78 -25.79 9.78
CA ASP A 113 37.87 -26.89 8.81
C ASP A 113 37.61 -28.27 9.45
N SER A 114 38.08 -28.49 10.67
CA SER A 114 37.85 -29.77 11.36
C SER A 114 36.40 -29.91 11.82
N ILE A 115 35.76 -28.81 12.20
CA ILE A 115 34.32 -28.77 12.56
C ILE A 115 33.46 -29.00 11.32
N ALA A 116 33.79 -28.34 10.21
CA ALA A 116 33.11 -28.49 8.92
C ALA A 116 33.16 -29.95 8.45
N GLN A 117 34.32 -30.59 8.56
CA GLN A 117 34.47 -32.01 8.23
C GLN A 117 33.71 -32.92 9.19
N ALA A 118 33.76 -32.67 10.51
CA ALA A 118 33.09 -33.49 11.52
C ALA A 118 31.55 -33.43 11.43
N LEU A 119 31.00 -32.27 11.06
CA LEU A 119 29.56 -32.05 10.96
C LEU A 119 29.00 -32.20 9.54
N ASN A 120 29.87 -32.49 8.58
CA ASN A 120 29.57 -32.52 7.15
C ASN A 120 28.83 -31.24 6.71
N MET A 121 29.43 -30.10 7.03
CA MET A 121 28.93 -28.74 6.78
C MET A 121 29.93 -27.94 5.95
N ALA A 122 29.46 -26.92 5.24
CA ALA A 122 30.37 -26.02 4.53
C ALA A 122 31.17 -25.17 5.54
N PRO A 123 32.48 -24.91 5.32
CA PRO A 123 33.28 -24.06 6.20
C PRO A 123 32.65 -22.67 6.43
N ALA A 124 32.08 -22.08 5.37
CA ALA A 124 31.39 -20.80 5.45
C ALA A 124 30.17 -20.81 6.39
N GLU A 125 29.44 -21.94 6.47
CA GLU A 125 28.31 -22.07 7.40
C GLU A 125 28.79 -22.13 8.85
N VAL A 126 29.91 -22.81 9.11
CA VAL A 126 30.50 -22.89 10.45
C VAL A 126 30.98 -21.51 10.91
N GLU A 127 31.61 -20.73 10.04
CA GLU A 127 32.01 -19.35 10.35
C GLU A 127 30.81 -18.47 10.71
N GLN A 128 29.73 -18.54 9.91
CA GLN A 128 28.51 -17.78 10.20
C GLN A 128 27.90 -18.16 11.55
N VAL A 129 27.86 -19.45 11.87
CA VAL A 129 27.35 -19.95 13.16
C VAL A 129 28.21 -19.46 14.32
N MET A 130 29.53 -19.46 14.16
CA MET A 130 30.45 -18.91 15.16
C MET A 130 30.25 -17.40 15.35
N GLN A 131 30.11 -16.63 14.28
CA GLN A 131 29.84 -15.19 14.34
C GLN A 131 28.52 -14.90 15.06
N LEU A 132 27.45 -15.60 14.70
CA LEU A 132 26.14 -15.46 15.33
C LEU A 132 26.17 -15.83 16.83
N SER A 133 26.95 -16.84 17.21
CA SER A 133 27.10 -17.24 18.61
C SER A 133 27.81 -16.18 19.47
N ARG A 134 28.71 -15.38 18.88
CA ARG A 134 29.40 -14.28 19.57
C ARG A 134 28.48 -13.10 19.83
N VAL A 135 27.56 -12.80 18.91
CA VAL A 135 26.60 -11.69 19.03
C VAL A 135 25.57 -11.94 20.15
N LYS A 136 25.21 -13.21 20.41
CA LYS A 136 24.18 -13.56 21.40
C LYS A 136 24.68 -13.67 22.86
N ARG A 137 25.99 -13.54 23.11
CA ARG A 137 26.53 -13.43 24.49
C ARG A 137 26.86 -11.96 24.79
N PRO A 138 25.91 -11.14 25.27
CA PRO A 138 26.29 -9.96 26.01
C PRO A 138 27.00 -10.42 27.30
N ILE A 139 28.09 -9.74 27.61
CA ILE A 139 28.92 -9.89 28.82
C ILE A 139 28.04 -9.71 30.06
#